data_AF-A0AAC9YW97-F1
#
_entry.id   AF-A0AAC9YW97-F1
#
_cell.length_a   1.000
_cell.length_b   1.000
_cell.length_c   1.000
_cell.angle_alpha   90.00
_cell.angle_beta   90.00
_cell.angle_gamma   90.00
#
_symmetry.space_group_name_H-M   'P 1'
#
loop_
_entity.id
_entity.type
_entity.pdbx_description
1 polymer ?
#
loop_
_entity_poly.entity_id
_entity_poly.type
_entity_poly.pdbx_seq_one_letter_code
_entity_poly.pdbx_strand_id
1 'polypeptide(L)'
;MPTQAHARTIIEKLRSRNESVSVAESLTGGGLGHELTRIPGASEVFLGGIIAYTTDVKVNFLGVPRSTIEAYTVVSEEVAIAMAEGARKKIGSTWAISTTGIAGPGDYLGIREGTVWIAIAGPVNQTLQLTLDGGRDGVREGAISSAIGTFARILS
;
A
#
# COMPACT_ATOMS: atom_id res chain seq x y z
N MET A 1 -7.67 0.21 18.62
CA MET A 1 -6.47 -0.59 18.25
C MET A 1 -5.37 0.34 17.74
N PRO A 2 -4.08 0.00 17.87
CA PRO A 2 -2.97 0.88 17.47
C PRO A 2 -3.10 1.42 16.04
N THR A 3 -3.55 0.59 15.10
CA THR A 3 -3.78 0.98 13.70
C THR A 3 -4.78 2.14 13.56
N GLN A 4 -5.86 2.15 14.36
CA GLN A 4 -6.87 3.21 14.31
C GLN A 4 -6.33 4.55 14.82
N ALA A 5 -5.46 4.54 15.83
CA ALA A 5 -4.81 5.75 16.35
C ALA A 5 -3.84 6.34 15.31
N HIS A 6 -3.07 5.49 14.64
CA HIS A 6 -2.20 5.89 13.53
C HIS A 6 -3.01 6.41 12.32
N ALA A 7 -4.09 5.74 11.94
CA ALA A 7 -4.97 6.20 10.86
C ALA A 7 -5.55 7.59 11.17
N ARG A 8 -6.02 7.81 12.40
CA ARG A 8 -6.45 9.14 12.85
C ARG A 8 -5.36 10.20 12.72
N THR A 9 -4.14 9.88 13.18
CA THR A 9 -2.98 10.77 13.06
C THR A 9 -2.70 11.12 11.61
N ILE A 10 -2.78 10.16 10.69
CA ILE A 10 -2.60 10.39 9.25
C ILE A 10 -3.63 11.40 8.74
N ILE A 11 -4.92 11.16 8.99
CA ILE A 11 -6.00 12.05 8.50
C ILE A 11 -5.80 13.47 9.05
N GLU A 12 -5.52 13.62 10.34
CA GLU A 12 -5.30 14.92 10.97
C GLU A 12 -4.08 15.66 10.39
N LYS A 13 -2.94 14.97 10.23
CA LYS A 13 -1.70 15.55 9.71
C LYS A 13 -1.84 15.97 8.25
N LEU A 14 -2.38 15.10 7.39
CA LEU A 14 -2.61 15.42 5.99
C LEU A 14 -3.54 16.62 5.84
N ARG A 15 -4.62 16.67 6.64
CA ARG A 15 -5.53 17.82 6.62
C ARG A 15 -4.84 19.11 7.04
N SER A 16 -4.04 19.09 8.11
CA SER A 16 -3.30 20.29 8.56
C SER A 16 -2.26 20.79 7.55
N ARG A 17 -1.78 19.90 6.66
CA ARG A 17 -0.78 20.21 5.63
C ARG A 17 -1.40 20.49 4.26
N ASN A 18 -2.73 20.39 4.14
CA ASN A 18 -3.43 20.45 2.85
C ASN A 18 -2.85 19.43 1.83
N GLU A 19 -2.50 18.24 2.33
CA GLU A 19 -1.98 17.12 1.56
C GLU A 19 -3.02 16.03 1.42
N SER A 20 -2.87 15.18 0.41
CA SER A 20 -3.80 14.09 0.12
C SER A 20 -3.08 12.75 -0.06
N VAL A 21 -3.83 11.64 0.07
CA VAL A 21 -3.31 10.29 -0.05
C VAL A 21 -4.22 9.41 -0.92
N SER A 22 -3.60 8.50 -1.67
CA SER A 22 -4.29 7.42 -2.39
C SER A 22 -3.63 6.06 -2.10
N VAL A 23 -4.24 4.96 -2.55
CA VAL A 23 -3.68 3.62 -2.34
C VAL A 23 -3.64 2.76 -3.61
N ALA A 24 -2.66 1.85 -3.68
CA ALA A 24 -2.58 0.77 -4.66
C ALA A 24 -2.48 -0.58 -3.95
N GLU A 25 -3.57 -1.35 -3.92
CA GLU A 25 -3.64 -2.57 -3.13
C GLU A 25 -3.59 -3.83 -4.01
N SER A 26 -2.73 -4.78 -3.66
CA SER A 26 -2.80 -6.16 -4.18
C SER A 26 -3.30 -7.09 -3.08
N LEU A 27 -2.41 -7.63 -2.23
CA LEU A 27 -2.80 -8.66 -1.25
C LEU A 27 -3.86 -8.21 -0.22
N THR A 28 -3.90 -6.92 0.10
CA THR A 28 -4.81 -6.37 1.13
C THR A 28 -6.24 -6.22 0.63
N GLY A 29 -6.43 -6.08 -0.70
CA GLY A 29 -7.74 -6.18 -1.36
C GLY A 29 -8.76 -5.12 -0.95
N GLY A 30 -8.32 -3.90 -0.60
CA GLY A 30 -9.19 -2.80 -0.16
C GLY A 30 -9.12 -2.53 1.35
N GLY A 31 -8.45 -3.40 2.11
CA GLY A 31 -8.31 -3.24 3.56
C GLY A 31 -7.53 -2.00 3.99
N LEU A 32 -6.53 -1.57 3.20
CA LEU A 32 -5.75 -0.37 3.51
C LEU A 32 -6.59 0.89 3.28
N GLY A 33 -7.29 0.97 2.15
CA GLY A 33 -8.27 2.03 1.89
C GLY A 33 -9.33 2.08 2.98
N HIS A 34 -9.91 0.93 3.35
CA HIS A 34 -10.90 0.83 4.41
C HIS A 34 -10.40 1.34 5.77
N GLU A 35 -9.13 1.07 6.14
CA GLU A 35 -8.52 1.56 7.38
C GLU A 35 -8.39 3.08 7.41
N LEU A 36 -8.09 3.71 6.28
CA LEU A 36 -8.06 5.17 6.17
C LEU A 36 -9.48 5.75 6.19
N THR A 37 -10.39 5.20 5.40
CA THR A 37 -11.74 5.77 5.21
C THR A 37 -12.70 5.53 6.36
N ARG A 38 -12.39 4.61 7.29
CA ARG A 38 -13.21 4.45 8.50
C ARG A 38 -13.04 5.59 9.51
N ILE A 39 -12.04 6.45 9.34
CA ILE A 39 -11.79 7.60 10.20
C ILE A 39 -12.66 8.78 9.73
N PRO A 40 -13.48 9.39 10.61
CA PRO A 40 -14.22 10.60 10.26
C PRO A 40 -13.29 11.71 9.74
N GLY A 41 -13.69 12.38 8.67
CA GLY A 41 -12.87 13.40 7.99
C GLY A 41 -11.96 12.86 6.89
N ALA A 42 -11.90 11.54 6.67
CA ALA A 42 -11.06 10.95 5.64
C ALA A 42 -11.37 11.47 4.22
N SER A 43 -12.61 11.85 3.93
CA SER A 43 -13.01 12.44 2.63
C SER A 43 -12.29 13.74 2.29
N GLU A 44 -11.70 14.44 3.28
CA GLU A 44 -10.94 15.67 3.04
C GLU A 44 -9.54 15.40 2.44
N VAL A 45 -9.00 14.18 2.62
CA VAL A 45 -7.59 13.87 2.29
C VAL A 45 -7.41 12.58 1.49
N PHE A 46 -8.31 11.62 1.59
CA PHE A 46 -8.23 10.34 0.87
C PHE A 46 -8.95 10.46 -0.49
N LEU A 47 -8.18 10.40 -1.58
CA LEU A 47 -8.73 10.62 -2.93
C LEU A 47 -9.26 9.34 -3.59
N GLY A 48 -8.86 8.18 -3.10
CA GLY A 48 -9.28 6.90 -3.67
C GLY A 48 -8.15 5.88 -3.74
N GLY A 49 -8.39 4.79 -4.45
CA GLY A 49 -7.39 3.76 -4.65
C GLY A 49 -7.70 2.81 -5.78
N ILE A 50 -6.68 2.03 -6.16
CA ILE A 50 -6.75 1.02 -7.21
C ILE A 50 -6.42 -0.33 -6.57
N ILE A 51 -7.34 -1.29 -6.69
CA ILE A 51 -7.09 -2.67 -6.31
C ILE A 51 -6.47 -3.38 -7.52
N ALA A 52 -5.14 -3.46 -7.54
CA ALA A 52 -4.35 -4.04 -8.61
C ALA A 52 -3.92 -5.48 -8.29
N TYR A 53 -4.89 -6.38 -8.18
CA TYR A 53 -4.64 -7.77 -7.78
C TYR A 53 -3.86 -8.57 -8.85
N THR A 54 -4.16 -8.36 -10.13
CA THR A 54 -3.49 -9.05 -11.24
C THR A 54 -2.35 -8.23 -11.84
N THR A 55 -1.42 -8.89 -12.51
CA THR A 55 -0.35 -8.26 -13.29
C THR A 55 -0.89 -7.24 -14.29
N ASP A 56 -1.95 -7.58 -15.02
CA ASP A 56 -2.49 -6.68 -16.04
C ASP A 56 -3.11 -5.41 -15.42
N VAL A 57 -3.70 -5.48 -14.23
CA VAL A 57 -4.18 -4.27 -13.56
C VAL A 57 -3.00 -3.40 -13.10
N LYS A 58 -1.92 -4.00 -12.59
CA LYS A 58 -0.68 -3.28 -12.24
C LYS A 58 -0.11 -2.55 -13.47
N VAL A 59 -0.06 -3.21 -14.62
CA VAL A 59 0.46 -2.62 -15.86
C VAL A 59 -0.48 -1.54 -16.39
N ASN A 60 -1.77 -1.85 -16.60
CA ASN A 60 -2.68 -0.99 -17.35
C ASN A 60 -3.16 0.23 -16.55
N PHE A 61 -3.37 0.08 -15.24
CA PHE A 61 -3.95 1.13 -14.41
C PHE A 61 -2.90 1.86 -13.58
N LEU A 62 -1.88 1.15 -13.09
CA LEU A 62 -0.79 1.75 -12.30
C LEU A 62 0.45 2.08 -13.15
N GLY A 63 0.53 1.63 -14.41
CA GLY A 63 1.68 1.92 -15.26
C GLY A 63 2.96 1.20 -14.83
N VAL A 64 2.84 0.10 -14.07
CA VAL A 64 4.01 -0.73 -13.71
C VAL A 64 4.60 -1.31 -14.99
N PRO A 65 5.89 -1.10 -15.31
CA PRO A 65 6.48 -1.67 -16.50
C PRO A 65 6.45 -3.20 -16.46
N ARG A 66 6.00 -3.83 -17.55
CA ARG A 66 5.95 -5.30 -17.66
C ARG A 66 7.35 -5.92 -17.48
N SER A 67 8.38 -5.26 -18.01
CA SER A 67 9.78 -5.67 -17.85
C SER A 67 10.25 -5.70 -16.39
N THR A 68 9.73 -4.81 -15.53
CA THR A 68 10.02 -4.83 -14.09
C THR A 68 9.42 -6.06 -13.43
N ILE A 69 8.19 -6.44 -13.81
CA ILE A 69 7.54 -7.64 -13.28
C ILE A 69 8.26 -8.91 -13.76
N GLU A 70 8.73 -8.94 -15.00
CA GLU A 70 9.50 -10.07 -15.55
C GLU A 70 10.86 -10.23 -14.86
N ALA A 71 11.53 -9.12 -14.54
CA ALA A 71 12.85 -9.14 -13.89
C ALA A 71 12.79 -9.43 -12.39
N TYR A 72 11.78 -8.92 -11.67
CA TYR A 72 11.73 -8.94 -10.20
C TYR A 72 10.53 -9.67 -9.61
N THR A 73 9.61 -10.17 -10.44
CA THR A 73 8.29 -10.71 -10.06
C THR A 73 7.32 -9.65 -9.51
N VAL A 74 6.05 -10.04 -9.33
CA VAL A 74 4.98 -9.17 -8.81
C VAL A 74 5.12 -8.84 -7.31
N VAL A 75 5.97 -9.56 -6.57
CA VAL A 75 6.26 -9.30 -5.15
C VAL A 75 7.72 -8.90 -5.02
N SER A 76 7.97 -7.60 -5.20
CA SER A 76 9.30 -7.00 -5.18
C SER A 76 9.21 -5.54 -4.75
N GLU A 77 10.35 -4.98 -4.35
CA GLU A 77 10.47 -3.56 -4.02
C GLU A 77 10.13 -2.69 -5.23
N GLU A 78 10.65 -3.05 -6.40
CA GLU A 78 10.52 -2.30 -7.65
C GLU A 78 9.05 -2.22 -8.08
N VAL A 79 8.31 -3.33 -7.98
CA VAL A 79 6.88 -3.35 -8.27
C VAL A 79 6.09 -2.55 -7.24
N ALA A 80 6.43 -2.62 -5.96
CA ALA A 80 5.79 -1.80 -4.93
C ALA A 80 6.00 -0.30 -5.20
N ILE A 81 7.24 0.13 -5.44
CA ILE A 81 7.55 1.53 -5.78
C ILE A 81 6.75 1.98 -7.02
N ALA A 82 6.76 1.18 -8.09
CA ALA A 82 6.05 1.49 -9.32
C ALA A 82 4.52 1.57 -9.10
N MET A 83 3.96 0.70 -8.25
CA MET A 83 2.54 0.75 -7.87
C MET A 83 2.19 2.03 -7.11
N ALA A 84 3.00 2.41 -6.11
CA ALA A 84 2.77 3.62 -5.33
C ALA A 84 2.88 4.89 -6.19
N GLU A 85 3.95 5.03 -6.98
CA GLU A 85 4.14 6.13 -7.92
C GLU A 85 3.03 6.18 -8.97
N GLY A 86 2.60 5.02 -9.47
CA GLY A 86 1.49 4.87 -10.39
C GLY A 86 0.18 5.42 -9.83
N ALA A 87 -0.19 5.00 -8.62
CA ALA A 87 -1.40 5.49 -7.96
C ALA A 87 -1.32 7.00 -7.69
N ARG A 88 -0.20 7.48 -7.15
CA ARG A 88 0.03 8.90 -6.87
C ARG A 88 -0.23 9.76 -8.12
N LYS A 89 0.39 9.38 -9.24
CA LYS A 89 0.29 10.13 -10.51
C LYS A 89 -1.09 10.03 -11.15
N LYS A 90 -1.72 8.86 -11.11
CA LYS A 90 -3.02 8.63 -11.77
C LYS A 90 -4.18 9.26 -11.01
N ILE A 91 -4.15 9.22 -9.68
CA ILE A 91 -5.19 9.77 -8.81
C ILE A 91 -4.94 11.26 -8.53
N GLY A 92 -3.68 11.71 -8.61
CA GLY A 92 -3.31 13.11 -8.38
C GLY A 92 -3.21 13.46 -6.90
N SER A 93 -2.79 12.50 -6.06
CA SER A 93 -2.59 12.72 -4.62
C SER A 93 -1.18 13.20 -4.30
N THR A 94 -0.99 13.82 -3.12
CA THR A 94 0.36 14.17 -2.62
C THR A 94 1.16 12.91 -2.30
N TRP A 95 0.49 11.94 -1.67
CA TRP A 95 1.06 10.68 -1.21
C TRP A 95 0.33 9.49 -1.83
N ALA A 96 1.02 8.36 -1.97
CA ALA A 96 0.37 7.09 -2.23
C ALA A 96 1.05 5.95 -1.48
N ILE A 97 0.25 4.97 -1.05
CA ILE A 97 0.74 3.76 -0.40
C ILE A 97 0.38 2.56 -1.25
N SER A 98 1.34 1.66 -1.50
CA SER A 98 1.08 0.40 -2.20
C SER A 98 1.40 -0.82 -1.35
N THR A 99 0.67 -1.90 -1.59
CA THR A 99 0.92 -3.22 -0.98
C THR A 99 0.96 -4.32 -2.04
N THR A 100 2.01 -5.13 -2.05
CA THR A 100 2.10 -6.36 -2.85
C THR A 100 2.74 -7.48 -2.04
N GLY A 101 2.31 -8.73 -2.21
CA GLY A 101 2.73 -9.82 -1.34
C GLY A 101 1.95 -11.11 -1.52
N ILE A 102 2.45 -12.17 -0.90
CA ILE A 102 1.82 -13.50 -0.89
C ILE A 102 1.17 -13.71 0.47
N ALA A 103 -0.15 -13.53 0.54
CA ALA A 103 -0.89 -13.77 1.78
C ALA A 103 -0.98 -15.26 2.14
N GLY A 104 -0.89 -16.15 1.14
CA GLY A 104 -1.07 -17.59 1.31
C GLY A 104 -2.52 -18.07 1.07
N PRO A 105 -2.75 -19.39 1.23
CA PRO A 105 -1.75 -20.38 1.65
C PRO A 105 -0.75 -20.75 0.55
N GLY A 106 0.49 -21.05 0.95
CA GLY A 106 1.56 -21.59 0.13
C GLY A 106 2.39 -20.55 -0.62
N ASP A 107 3.57 -21.00 -1.03
CA ASP A 107 4.53 -20.21 -1.80
C ASP A 107 4.04 -19.99 -3.23
N TYR A 108 4.42 -18.86 -3.82
CA TYR A 108 4.04 -18.51 -5.18
C TYR A 108 5.24 -17.94 -5.94
N LEU A 109 5.52 -18.46 -7.13
CA LEU A 109 6.69 -18.07 -7.95
C LEU A 109 8.02 -18.18 -7.18
N GLY A 110 8.16 -19.16 -6.29
CA GLY A 110 9.34 -19.34 -5.44
C GLY A 110 9.45 -18.34 -4.29
N ILE A 111 8.42 -17.53 -4.06
CA ILE A 111 8.35 -16.55 -2.97
C ILE A 111 7.53 -17.13 -1.83
N ARG A 112 8.11 -17.09 -0.62
CA ARG A 112 7.49 -17.62 0.59
C ARG A 112 6.18 -16.91 0.90
N GLU A 113 5.15 -17.64 1.31
CA GLU A 113 3.99 -17.01 1.94
C GLU A 113 4.39 -16.10 3.11
N GLY A 114 3.63 -15.03 3.34
CA GLY A 114 3.98 -14.01 4.31
C GLY A 114 4.94 -12.94 3.81
N THR A 115 5.57 -13.11 2.64
CA THR A 115 6.42 -12.08 2.02
C THR A 115 5.56 -10.93 1.50
N VAL A 116 5.80 -9.73 2.01
CA VAL A 116 5.07 -8.51 1.63
C VAL A 116 6.05 -7.36 1.40
N TRP A 117 5.77 -6.58 0.37
CA TRP A 117 6.38 -5.29 0.12
C TRP A 117 5.34 -4.18 0.25
N ILE A 118 5.76 -3.11 0.93
CA ILE A 118 5.03 -1.86 1.07
C ILE A 118 5.91 -0.76 0.49
N ALA A 119 5.31 0.15 -0.27
CA ALA A 119 5.96 1.38 -0.69
C ALA A 119 5.06 2.59 -0.40
N ILE A 120 5.67 3.68 0.02
CA ILE A 120 5.05 4.98 0.25
C ILE A 120 5.78 5.96 -0.66
N ALA A 121 5.04 6.58 -1.57
CA ALA A 121 5.55 7.57 -2.52
C ALA A 121 4.99 8.95 -2.20
N GLY A 122 5.82 9.99 -2.20
CA GLY A 122 5.41 11.35 -1.87
C GLY A 122 6.57 12.35 -1.84
N PRO A 123 6.48 13.42 -1.02
CA PRO A 123 7.60 14.30 -0.68
C PRO A 123 8.84 13.56 -0.19
N VAL A 124 8.65 12.45 0.54
CA VAL A 124 9.70 11.45 0.81
C VAL A 124 9.20 10.07 0.42
N ASN A 125 10.12 9.20 0.02
CA ASN A 125 9.82 7.84 -0.37
C ASN A 125 10.33 6.86 0.68
N GLN A 126 9.55 5.82 0.96
CA GLN A 126 9.91 4.78 1.92
C GLN A 126 9.40 3.42 1.43
N THR A 127 10.22 2.39 1.58
CA THR A 127 9.86 0.99 1.31
C THR A 127 10.06 0.13 2.56
N LEU A 128 9.32 -0.99 2.63
CA LEU A 128 9.46 -2.00 3.66
C LEU A 128 9.27 -3.38 3.05
N GLN A 129 10.20 -4.28 3.36
CA GLN A 129 9.99 -5.73 3.21
C GLN A 129 9.55 -6.30 4.54
N LEU A 130 8.51 -7.13 4.52
CA LEU A 130 8.01 -7.84 5.68
C LEU A 130 7.96 -9.33 5.41
N THR A 131 8.17 -10.09 6.48
CA THR A 131 7.84 -11.52 6.56
C THR A 131 6.82 -11.65 7.69
N LEU A 132 5.59 -11.97 7.33
CA LEU A 132 4.45 -12.01 8.25
C LEU A 132 3.93 -13.44 8.35
N ASP A 133 3.47 -13.81 9.55
CA ASP A 133 2.84 -15.10 9.82
C ASP A 133 1.36 -14.91 10.22
N GLY A 134 0.69 -15.98 10.64
CA GLY A 134 -0.71 -15.93 11.08
C GLY A 134 -1.72 -16.28 9.98
N GLY A 135 -1.27 -16.96 8.92
CA GLY A 135 -2.10 -17.36 7.79
C GLY A 135 -2.58 -16.17 6.96
N ARG A 136 -3.48 -16.44 6.01
CA ARG A 136 -3.91 -15.47 4.99
C ARG A 136 -4.39 -14.14 5.58
N ASP A 137 -5.26 -14.20 6.57
CA ASP A 137 -5.82 -12.97 7.15
C ASP A 137 -4.83 -12.25 8.06
N GLY A 138 -4.01 -12.99 8.83
CA GLY A 138 -2.94 -12.40 9.65
C GLY A 138 -1.90 -11.64 8.81
N VAL A 139 -1.50 -12.20 7.65
CA VAL A 139 -0.59 -11.52 6.72
C VAL A 139 -1.21 -10.24 6.16
N ARG A 140 -2.50 -10.27 5.80
CA ARG A 140 -3.20 -9.10 5.26
C ARG A 140 -3.36 -7.99 6.31
N GLU A 141 -3.76 -8.34 7.53
CA GLU A 141 -3.88 -7.41 8.65
C GLU A 141 -2.53 -6.82 9.05
N GLY A 142 -1.49 -7.66 9.11
CA GLY A 142 -0.11 -7.23 9.40
C GLY A 142 0.41 -6.25 8.35
N ALA A 143 0.14 -6.48 7.07
CA ALA A 143 0.50 -5.57 5.99
C ALA A 143 -0.21 -4.21 6.13
N ILE A 144 -1.52 -4.20 6.41
CA ILE A 144 -2.31 -2.97 6.61
C ILE A 144 -1.77 -2.19 7.82
N SER A 145 -1.59 -2.87 8.96
CA SER A 145 -1.11 -2.24 10.19
C SER A 145 0.29 -1.65 10.02
N SER A 146 1.19 -2.37 9.35
CA SER A 146 2.56 -1.92 9.08
C SER A 146 2.61 -0.72 8.13
N ALA A 147 1.77 -0.72 7.09
CA ALA A 147 1.65 0.40 6.15
C ALA A 147 1.19 1.68 6.86
N ILE A 148 0.11 1.57 7.65
CA ILE A 148 -0.47 2.69 8.40
C ILE A 148 0.48 3.20 9.47
N GLY A 149 1.09 2.31 10.26
CA GLY A 149 2.06 2.71 11.28
C GLY A 149 3.29 3.38 10.70
N THR A 150 3.79 2.90 9.56
CA THR A 150 4.93 3.53 8.87
C THR A 150 4.56 4.91 8.33
N PHE A 151 3.41 5.03 7.66
CA PHE A 151 3.02 6.32 7.11
C PHE A 151 2.75 7.37 8.20
N ALA A 152 2.14 6.98 9.32
CA ALA A 152 1.98 7.86 10.47
C ALA A 152 3.32 8.39 11.02
N ARG A 153 4.37 7.54 11.05
CA ARG A 153 5.72 7.96 11.46
C ARG A 153 6.37 8.94 10.49
N ILE A 154 6.16 8.77 9.18
CA ILE A 154 6.66 9.71 8.15
C ILE A 154 6.02 11.09 8.32
N LEU A 155 4.75 11.14 8.70
CA LEU A 155 4.01 12.40 8.88
C LEU A 155 4.24 13.04 10.26
N SER A 156 4.92 12.37 11.19
CA SER A 156 5.09 12.88 12.56
C SER A 156 6.00 14.09 12.61
#